data_AF-A0A136PV80-F1
#
_entry.id   AF-A0A136PV80-F1
#
_cell.length_a   1.000
_cell.length_b   1.000
_cell.length_c   1.000
_cell.angle_alpha   90.00
_cell.angle_beta   90.00
_cell.angle_gamma   90.00
#
_symmetry.space_group_name_H-M   'P 1'
#
loop_
_entity.id
_entity.type
_entity.pdbx_description
1 polymer ?
#
loop_
_entity_poly.entity_id
_entity_poly.type
_entity_poly.pdbx_seq_one_letter_code
_entity_poly.pdbx_strand_id
1 'polypeptide(L)'
;MASIEQVKAALIQATEQGDVVVNQIRASLDQTEQALVRLRAVAAGSGHPAITEAIGRAEQSKQRLVEAMTLIQGSSEAARTYMGVLG
;
A
#
# COMPACT_ATOMS: atom_id res chain seq x y z
N MET A 1 -29.29 -16.71 -2.73
CA MET A 1 -28.97 -15.28 -2.62
C MET A 1 -28.53 -15.01 -1.19
N ALA A 2 -27.43 -14.29 -0.99
CA ALA A 2 -27.01 -13.90 0.36
C ALA A 2 -28.02 -12.92 0.97
N SER A 3 -28.25 -12.98 2.28
CA SER A 3 -29.05 -11.97 2.97
C SER A 3 -28.30 -10.63 3.03
N ILE A 4 -29.04 -9.53 3.21
CA ILE A 4 -28.44 -8.19 3.36
C ILE A 4 -27.41 -8.18 4.51
N GLU A 5 -27.73 -8.84 5.63
CA GLU A 5 -26.81 -8.99 6.76
C GLU A 5 -25.52 -9.74 6.40
N GLN A 6 -25.61 -10.79 5.59
CA GLN A 6 -24.43 -11.51 5.09
C GLN A 6 -23.58 -10.62 4.17
N VAL A 7 -24.21 -9.80 3.34
CA VAL A 7 -23.50 -8.84 2.46
C VAL A 7 -22.80 -7.77 3.29
N LYS A 8 -23.47 -7.18 4.30
CA LYS A 8 -22.87 -6.20 5.21
C LYS A 8 -21.69 -6.79 5.97
N ALA A 9 -21.84 -8.00 6.54
CA ALA A 9 -20.75 -8.67 7.25
C ALA A 9 -19.53 -8.91 6.35
N ALA A 10 -19.74 -9.35 5.10
CA ALA A 10 -18.65 -9.53 4.14
C ALA A 10 -17.96 -8.21 3.78
N LEU A 11 -18.71 -7.11 3.65
CA LEU A 11 -18.16 -5.78 3.38
C LEU A 11 -17.34 -5.25 4.55
N ILE A 12 -17.82 -5.42 5.79
CA ILE A 12 -17.08 -5.08 7.01
C ILE A 12 -15.74 -5.83 7.01
N GLN A 13 -15.79 -7.15 6.83
CA GLN A 13 -14.60 -7.98 6.80
C GLN A 13 -13.62 -7.55 5.70
N ALA A 14 -14.11 -7.21 4.51
CA ALA A 14 -13.27 -6.69 3.43
C ALA A 14 -12.61 -5.35 3.79
N THR A 15 -13.34 -4.44 4.44
CA THR A 15 -12.77 -3.16 4.89
C THR A 15 -11.71 -3.33 5.98
N GLU A 16 -11.93 -4.23 6.94
CA GLU A 16 -10.96 -4.57 8.00
C GLU A 16 -9.69 -5.20 7.40
N GLN A 17 -9.83 -6.10 6.44
CA GLN A 17 -8.69 -6.64 5.70
C GLN A 17 -7.94 -5.55 4.94
N GLY A 18 -8.65 -4.60 4.33
CA GLY A 18 -8.05 -3.44 3.68
C GLY A 18 -7.18 -2.62 4.64
N ASP A 19 -7.66 -2.36 5.86
CA ASP A 19 -6.92 -1.61 6.88
C ASP A 19 -5.64 -2.36 7.33
N VAL A 20 -5.70 -3.68 7.45
CA VAL A 20 -4.52 -4.53 7.72
C VAL A 20 -3.48 -4.39 6.60
N VAL A 21 -3.91 -4.46 5.34
CA VAL A 21 -3.00 -4.32 4.19
C VAL A 21 -2.40 -2.91 4.13
N VAL A 22 -3.18 -1.86 4.40
CA VAL A 22 -2.68 -0.48 4.47
C VAL A 22 -1.56 -0.34 5.51
N ASN A 23 -1.73 -0.96 6.69
CA ASN A 23 -0.69 -0.92 7.73
C ASN A 23 0.57 -1.69 7.31
N GLN A 24 0.43 -2.81 6.61
CA GLN A 24 1.57 -3.54 6.06
C GLN A 24 2.30 -2.73 4.98
N ILE A 25 1.56 -2.04 4.10
CA ILE A 25 2.14 -1.14 3.09
C ILE A 25 2.91 0.01 3.76
N ARG A 26 2.39 0.61 4.82
CA ARG A 26 3.11 1.64 5.60
C ARG A 26 4.45 1.10 6.13
N ALA A 27 4.44 -0.08 6.74
CA ALA A 27 5.68 -0.70 7.20
C ALA A 27 6.65 -1.00 6.04
N SER A 28 6.15 -1.44 4.88
CA SER A 28 6.97 -1.65 3.68
C SER A 28 7.53 -0.34 3.11
N LEU A 29 6.79 0.77 3.18
CA LEU A 29 7.27 2.10 2.80
C LEU A 29 8.43 2.52 3.68
N ASP A 30 8.30 2.42 5.01
CA ASP A 30 9.36 2.77 5.94
C ASP A 30 10.64 1.94 5.69
N GLN A 31 10.49 0.63 5.44
CA GLN A 31 11.61 -0.24 5.11
C GLN A 31 12.26 0.14 3.76
N THR A 32 11.45 0.53 2.76
CA THR A 32 11.95 0.98 1.46
C THR A 32 12.71 2.30 1.59
N GLU A 33 12.24 3.23 2.43
CA GLU A 33 12.93 4.48 2.71
C GLU A 33 14.27 4.26 3.39
N GLN A 34 14.33 3.35 4.37
CA GLN A 34 15.60 2.97 5.01
C GLN A 34 16.58 2.34 4.01
N ALA A 35 16.08 1.51 3.09
CA ALA A 35 16.91 0.95 2.01
C ALA A 35 17.45 2.04 1.08
N LEU A 36 16.62 3.01 0.69
CA LEU A 36 17.03 4.15 -0.14
C LEU A 36 18.13 4.99 0.53
N VAL A 37 18.01 5.25 1.83
CA VAL A 37 19.05 5.96 2.59
C VAL A 37 20.39 5.22 2.51
N ARG A 38 20.39 3.89 2.70
CA ARG A 38 21.60 3.07 2.61
C ARG A 38 22.18 3.04 1.19
N LEU A 39 21.33 2.87 0.17
CA LEU A 39 21.76 2.86 -1.23
C LEU A 39 22.39 4.19 -1.63
N ARG A 40 21.81 5.32 -1.22
CA ARG A 40 22.35 6.66 -1.49
C ARG A 40 23.68 6.91 -0.79
N ALA A 41 23.85 6.41 0.44
CA ALA A 41 25.13 6.48 1.14
C ALA A 41 26.25 5.71 0.40
N VAL A 42 25.94 4.52 -0.13
CA VAL A 42 26.88 3.73 -0.95
C VAL A 42 27.15 4.40 -2.30
N ALA A 43 26.13 5.01 -2.91
CA ALA A 43 26.24 5.70 -4.19
C ALA A 43 27.23 6.88 -4.12
N ALA A 44 27.16 7.66 -3.04
CA ALA A 44 28.04 8.81 -2.82
C ALA A 44 29.53 8.43 -2.78
N GLY A 45 29.86 7.20 -2.37
CA GLY A 45 31.25 6.71 -2.29
C GLY A 45 31.74 5.97 -3.54
N SER A 46 30.87 5.60 -4.48
CA SER A 46 31.23 4.69 -5.59
C SER A 46 30.94 5.23 -6.99
N GLY A 47 29.88 6.03 -7.18
CA GLY A 47 29.45 6.49 -8.51
C GLY A 47 29.08 5.38 -9.50
N HIS A 48 28.92 4.13 -9.03
CA HIS A 48 28.78 2.97 -9.92
C HIS A 48 27.35 2.87 -10.52
N PRO A 49 27.16 2.72 -11.84
CA PRO A 49 25.82 2.74 -12.47
C PRO A 49 24.79 1.77 -11.86
N ALA A 50 25.20 0.57 -11.46
CA ALA A 50 24.32 -0.41 -10.83
C ALA A 50 23.66 0.08 -9.52
N ILE A 51 24.33 0.95 -8.75
CA ILE A 51 23.72 1.52 -7.54
C ILE A 51 22.62 2.52 -7.89
N THR A 52 22.80 3.25 -9.01
CA THR A 52 21.81 4.20 -9.51
C THR A 52 20.56 3.47 -10.00
N GLU A 53 20.74 2.33 -10.67
CA GLU A 53 19.62 1.46 -11.04
C GLU A 53 18.89 0.92 -9.81
N ALA A 54 19.63 0.44 -8.79
CA ALA A 54 19.02 -0.05 -7.55
C ALA A 54 18.21 1.04 -6.83
N ILE A 55 18.73 2.27 -6.76
CA ILE A 55 18.02 3.44 -6.22
C ILE A 55 16.73 3.68 -7.02
N GLY A 56 16.82 3.75 -8.35
CA GLY A 56 15.66 3.99 -9.20
C GLY A 56 14.56 2.92 -9.03
N ARG A 57 14.93 1.64 -8.88
CA ARG A 57 13.98 0.56 -8.59
C ARG A 57 13.33 0.72 -7.21
N ALA A 58 14.09 1.10 -6.19
CA ALA A 58 13.55 1.33 -4.86
C ALA A 58 12.61 2.55 -4.82
N GLU A 59 12.93 3.64 -5.54
CA GLU A 59 12.04 4.80 -5.70
C GLU A 59 10.73 4.43 -6.41
N GLN A 60 10.82 3.63 -7.49
CA GLN A 60 9.63 3.12 -8.17
C GLN A 60 8.78 2.24 -7.25
N SER A 61 9.41 1.41 -6.42
CA SER A 61 8.71 0.56 -5.45
C SER A 61 7.94 1.41 -4.43
N LYS A 62 8.57 2.46 -3.90
CA LYS A 62 7.90 3.44 -3.01
C LYS A 62 6.67 4.05 -3.68
N GLN A 63 6.79 4.52 -4.93
CA GLN A 63 5.68 5.11 -5.67
C GLN A 63 4.50 4.13 -5.81
N ARG A 64 4.78 2.88 -6.18
CA ARG A 64 3.75 1.83 -6.35
C ARG A 64 3.08 1.46 -5.02
N LEU A 65 3.82 1.46 -3.92
CA LEU A 65 3.27 1.21 -2.59
C LEU A 65 2.30 2.34 -2.17
N VAL A 66 2.63 3.60 -2.46
CA VAL A 66 1.72 4.73 -2.22
C VAL A 66 0.44 4.59 -3.05
N GLU A 67 0.58 4.27 -4.34
CA GLU A 67 -0.57 4.04 -5.23
C GLU A 67 -1.45 2.89 -4.73
N ALA A 68 -0.86 1.77 -4.32
CA ALA A 68 -1.57 0.63 -3.77
C ALA A 68 -2.35 1.01 -2.50
N MET A 69 -1.74 1.78 -1.59
CA MET A 69 -2.41 2.29 -0.39
C MET A 69 -3.64 3.13 -0.74
N THR A 70 -3.50 4.06 -1.69
CA THR A 70 -4.62 4.91 -2.16
C THR A 70 -5.75 4.08 -2.76
N LEU A 71 -5.44 3.08 -3.60
CA LEU A 71 -6.45 2.22 -4.22
C LEU A 71 -7.20 1.38 -3.19
N ILE A 72 -6.50 0.83 -2.19
CA ILE A 72 -7.13 0.04 -1.12
C ILE A 72 -8.04 0.93 -0.28
N GLN A 73 -7.58 2.12 0.12
CA GLN A 73 -8.41 3.08 0.86
C GLN A 73 -9.68 3.45 0.08
N GLY A 74 -9.55 3.71 -1.23
CA GLY A 74 -10.68 3.98 -2.12
C GLY A 74 -11.65 2.80 -2.22
N SER A 75 -11.16 1.56 -2.26
CA SER A 75 -12.03 0.37 -2.23
C SER A 75 -12.79 0.23 -0.92
N SER A 76 -12.14 0.53 0.22
CA SER A 76 -12.78 0.50 1.53
C SER A 76 -13.84 1.60 1.68
N GLU A 77 -13.59 2.78 1.11
CA GLU A 77 -14.57 3.85 1.03
C GLU A 77 -15.78 3.45 0.18
N ALA A 78 -15.56 2.91 -1.01
CA ALA A 78 -16.64 2.43 -1.89
C ALA A 78 -17.48 1.32 -1.21
N ALA A 79 -16.84 0.40 -0.49
CA ALA A 79 -17.53 -0.62 0.30
C ALA A 79 -18.39 0.00 1.42
N ARG A 80 -17.88 1.01 2.14
CA ARG A 80 -18.65 1.76 3.15
C ARG A 80 -19.83 2.52 2.56
N THR A 81 -19.65 3.18 1.41
CA THR A 81 -20.74 3.83 0.68
C THR A 81 -21.82 2.83 0.32
N TYR A 82 -21.44 1.66 -0.21
CA TYR A 82 -22.41 0.61 -0.55
C TYR A 82 -23.15 0.06 0.68
N MET A 83 -22.46 -0.13 1.82
CA MET A 83 -23.13 -0.49 3.08
C MET A 83 -24.18 0.54 3.50
N GLY A 84 -23.90 1.84 3.34
CA GLY A 84 -24.87 2.91 3.64
C GLY A 84 -26.11 2.89 2.74
N VAL A 85 -25.99 2.39 1.51
CA VAL A 85 -27.13 2.20 0.58
C VAL A 85 -27.99 0.99 0.97
N LEU A 86 -27.40 -0.03 1.58
CA LEU A 86 -28.11 -1.25 2.02
C LEU A 86 -29.04 -1.03 3.22
N GLY A 87 -29.01 0.15 3.85
CA GLY A 87 -29.79 0.52 5.05
C GLY A 87 -29.31 -0.23 6.28
#